data_AF-A0A0P6W5C4-F1
#
_entry.id   AF-A0A0P6W5C4-F1
#
_cell.length_a   1.000
_cell.length_b   1.000
_cell.length_c   1.000
_cell.angle_alpha   90.00
_cell.angle_beta   90.00
_cell.angle_gamma   90.00
#
_symmetry.space_group_name_H-M   'P 1'
#
loop_
_entity.id
_entity.type
_entity.pdbx_description
1 polymer ?
#
loop_
_entity_poly.entity_id
_entity_poly.type
_entity_poly.pdbx_seq_one_letter_code
_entity_poly.pdbx_strand_id
1 'polypeptide(L)'
;MNDMKKFCNSINTCFTKENSTFDKLNMGDIISLLRLKSQMTQEELAKKANVSTQTIKRLEGGKKNVSDITCRVILEALGVNISKLTKLLDD
;
A
#
# COMPACT_ATOMS: atom_id res chain seq x y z
N MET A 1 -2.10 -0.75 13.30
CA MET A 1 -1.60 0.62 13.05
C MET A 1 -0.06 0.78 13.05
N ASN A 2 0.70 0.26 14.03
CA ASN A 2 2.16 0.49 14.09
C ASN A 2 2.91 -0.10 12.87
N ASP A 3 2.58 -1.34 12.49
CA ASP A 3 3.16 -2.03 11.33
C ASP A 3 2.94 -1.27 10.01
N MET A 4 1.74 -0.72 9.77
CA MET A 4 1.44 0.02 8.53
C MET A 4 2.30 1.29 8.45
N LYS A 5 2.44 2.00 9.58
CA LYS A 5 3.25 3.21 9.66
C LYS A 5 4.73 2.89 9.45
N LYS A 6 5.24 1.82 10.09
CA LYS A 6 6.62 1.33 9.88
C LYS A 6 6.86 0.97 8.42
N PHE A 7 5.94 0.25 7.78
CA PHE A 7 6.04 -0.09 6.37
C PHE A 7 6.11 1.15 5.49
N CYS A 8 5.20 2.12 5.66
CA CYS A 8 5.21 3.35 4.88
C CYS A 8 6.51 4.14 5.08
N ASN A 9 6.99 4.26 6.31
CA ASN A 9 8.26 4.93 6.60
C ASN A 9 9.44 4.24 5.91
N SER A 10 9.48 2.91 5.92
CA SER A 10 10.57 2.12 5.33
C SER A 10 10.57 2.17 3.80
N ILE A 11 9.40 2.24 3.18
CA ILE A 11 9.27 2.44 1.72
C ILE A 11 9.69 3.87 1.33
N ASN A 12 9.33 4.87 2.13
CA ASN A 12 9.74 6.25 1.90
C ASN A 12 11.27 6.40 1.87
N THR A 13 12.00 5.72 2.76
CA THR A 13 13.48 5.78 2.79
C THR A 13 14.16 5.08 1.61
N CYS A 14 13.48 4.14 0.93
CA CYS A 14 14.07 3.34 -0.15
C CYS A 14 13.74 3.85 -1.57
N PHE A 15 12.76 4.76 -1.72
CA PHE A 15 12.25 5.20 -3.03
C PHE A 15 12.30 6.73 -3.27
N THR A 16 12.91 7.52 -2.39
CA THR A 16 13.18 8.94 -2.67
C THR A 16 14.29 9.09 -3.70
N LYS A 17 13.90 9.18 -4.98
CA LYS A 17 14.74 9.73 -6.04
C LYS A 17 15.06 11.18 -5.68
N GLU A 18 16.33 11.55 -5.82
CA GLU A 18 16.82 12.92 -5.71
C GLU A 18 15.98 13.85 -6.63
N ASN A 19 15.48 14.95 -6.05
CA ASN A 19 14.77 16.06 -6.71
C ASN A 19 13.32 15.82 -7.16
N SER A 20 12.40 15.80 -6.20
CA SER A 20 11.08 16.47 -6.35
C SER A 20 10.44 16.61 -4.97
N THR A 21 9.94 17.81 -4.67
CA THR A 21 9.16 18.14 -3.48
C THR A 21 7.93 17.25 -3.37
N PHE A 22 8.01 16.12 -2.65
CA PHE A 22 6.87 15.24 -2.43
C PHE A 22 6.58 15.02 -0.96
N ASP A 23 5.33 15.28 -0.60
CA ASP A 23 4.72 14.88 0.66
C ASP A 23 4.95 13.38 0.91
N LYS A 24 5.17 13.05 2.18
CA LYS A 24 5.33 11.69 2.70
C LYS A 24 4.30 10.73 2.07
N LEU A 25 4.77 9.68 1.36
CA LEU A 25 3.90 8.69 0.74
C LEU A 25 3.01 8.05 1.80
N ASN A 26 1.70 8.03 1.54
CA ASN A 26 0.72 7.38 2.36
C ASN A 26 0.42 5.97 1.84
N MET A 27 -0.40 5.23 2.60
CA MET A 27 -0.73 3.85 2.30
C MET A 27 -1.38 3.65 0.92
N GLY A 28 -2.25 4.58 0.52
CA GLY A 28 -2.91 4.58 -0.78
C GLY A 28 -1.91 4.73 -1.93
N ASP A 29 -0.94 5.63 -1.77
CA ASP A 29 0.11 5.85 -2.77
C ASP A 29 0.96 4.59 -2.95
N ILE A 30 1.34 3.93 -1.85
CA ILE A 30 2.13 2.69 -1.88
C ILE A 30 1.36 1.56 -2.56
N ILE A 31 0.08 1.39 -2.24
CA ILE A 31 -0.77 0.37 -2.87
C ILE A 31 -0.91 0.66 -4.37
N SER A 32 -1.10 1.91 -4.76
CA SER A 32 -1.17 2.31 -6.17
C SER A 32 0.13 1.98 -6.92
N LEU A 33 1.28 2.31 -6.33
CA LEU A 33 2.60 2.01 -6.89
C LEU A 33 2.81 0.50 -7.07
N LEU A 34 2.50 -0.31 -6.05
CA LEU A 34 2.64 -1.77 -6.10
C LEU A 34 1.70 -2.39 -7.13
N ARG A 35 0.46 -1.90 -7.22
CA ARG A 35 -0.52 -2.34 -8.23
C ARG A 35 0.00 -2.07 -9.64
N LEU A 36 0.49 -0.86 -9.90
CA LEU A 36 1.02 -0.48 -11.22
C LEU A 36 2.27 -1.29 -11.59
N LYS A 37 3.17 -1.52 -10.64
CA LYS A 37 4.31 -2.44 -10.83
C LYS A 37 3.89 -3.88 -11.13
N SER A 38 2.74 -4.30 -10.61
CA SER A 38 2.14 -5.60 -10.88
C SER A 38 1.30 -5.64 -12.17
N GLN A 39 1.26 -4.55 -12.94
CA GLN A 39 0.48 -4.42 -14.19
C GLN A 39 -1.01 -4.72 -14.04
N MET A 40 -1.60 -4.41 -12.87
CA MET A 40 -3.02 -4.64 -12.60
C MET A 40 -3.83 -3.34 -12.71
N THR A 41 -5.05 -3.43 -13.23
CA THR A 41 -6.10 -2.40 -13.08
C THR A 41 -6.64 -2.37 -11.65
N GLN A 42 -7.39 -1.32 -11.29
CA GLN A 42 -8.03 -1.23 -9.96
C GLN A 42 -9.08 -2.32 -9.79
N GLU A 43 -9.81 -2.65 -10.85
CA GLU A 43 -10.82 -3.72 -10.90
C GLU A 43 -10.18 -5.11 -10.71
N GLU A 44 -9.04 -5.37 -11.33
CA GLU A 44 -8.30 -6.63 -11.16
C GLU A 44 -7.75 -6.78 -9.74
N LEU A 45 -7.19 -5.71 -9.17
CA LEU A 45 -6.75 -5.72 -7.78
C LEU A 45 -7.92 -5.96 -6.82
N ALA A 46 -9.04 -5.28 -7.05
CA ALA A 46 -10.25 -5.45 -6.25
C ALA A 46 -10.75 -6.90 -6.28
N LYS A 47 -10.81 -7.50 -7.47
CA LYS A 47 -11.17 -8.90 -7.67
C LYS A 47 -10.20 -9.84 -6.95
N LYS A 48 -8.89 -9.61 -7.07
CA LYS A 48 -7.85 -10.44 -6.44
C LYS A 48 -7.87 -10.34 -4.92
N ALA A 49 -8.14 -9.16 -4.37
CA ALA A 49 -8.23 -8.90 -2.94
C ALA A 49 -9.63 -9.18 -2.34
N ASN A 50 -10.59 -9.63 -3.15
CA ASN A 50 -11.98 -9.84 -2.74
C ASN A 50 -12.61 -8.61 -2.05
N VAL A 51 -12.42 -7.42 -2.65
CA VAL A 51 -13.01 -6.15 -2.20
C VAL A 51 -13.72 -5.45 -3.36
N SER A 52 -14.50 -4.41 -3.07
CA SER A 52 -15.11 -3.60 -4.13
C SER A 52 -14.07 -2.74 -4.85
N THR A 53 -14.24 -2.51 -6.15
CA THR A 53 -13.44 -1.54 -6.91
C THR A 53 -13.51 -0.14 -6.29
N GLN A 54 -14.66 0.23 -5.71
CA GLN A 54 -14.81 1.50 -5.01
C GLN A 54 -13.90 1.60 -3.78
N THR A 55 -13.65 0.49 -3.08
CA THR A 55 -12.69 0.42 -1.98
C THR A 55 -11.28 0.76 -2.47
N ILE A 56 -10.83 0.18 -3.59
CA ILE A 56 -9.52 0.48 -4.19
C ILE A 56 -9.44 1.95 -4.62
N LYS A 57 -10.47 2.45 -5.32
CA LYS A 57 -10.54 3.87 -5.75
C LYS A 57 -10.44 4.85 -4.59
N ARG A 58 -11.15 4.57 -3.49
CA ARG A 58 -11.11 5.42 -2.28
C ARG A 58 -9.75 5.37 -1.60
N LEU A 59 -9.14 4.19 -1.54
CA LEU A 59 -7.84 3.96 -0.93
C LEU A 59 -6.73 4.70 -1.69
N GLU A 60 -6.62 4.46 -2.99
CA GLU A 60 -5.61 5.11 -3.86
C GLU A 60 -5.89 6.62 -4.03
N GLY A 61 -7.15 7.05 -3.92
CA GLY A 61 -7.54 8.46 -3.93
C GLY A 61 -7.32 9.21 -2.61
N GLY A 62 -6.61 8.62 -1.63
CA GLY A 62 -6.22 9.29 -0.39
C GLY A 62 -7.31 9.43 0.68
N LYS A 63 -8.44 8.71 0.58
CA LYS A 63 -9.47 8.77 1.63
C LYS A 63 -9.05 7.99 2.88
N LYS A 64 -9.01 8.69 4.01
CA LYS A 64 -8.51 8.22 5.33
C LYS A 64 -9.37 7.16 6.05
N ASN A 65 -10.43 6.63 5.43
CA ASN A 65 -11.44 5.81 6.13
C ASN A 65 -11.42 4.33 5.73
N VAL A 66 -10.34 3.85 5.11
CA VAL A 66 -10.18 2.42 4.80
C VAL A 66 -9.54 1.73 6.00
N SER A 67 -10.14 0.63 6.44
CA SER A 67 -9.67 -0.07 7.64
C SER A 67 -8.28 -0.70 7.44
N ASP A 68 -7.51 -0.80 8.53
CA ASP A 68 -6.22 -1.50 8.54
C ASP A 68 -6.34 -2.95 8.00
N ILE A 69 -7.46 -3.62 8.30
CA ILE A 69 -7.73 -4.99 7.86
C ILE A 69 -7.86 -5.03 6.33
N THR A 70 -8.63 -4.12 5.77
CA THR A 70 -8.81 -3.99 4.32
C THR A 70 -7.49 -3.72 3.61
N CYS A 71 -6.66 -2.83 4.16
CA CYS A 71 -5.33 -2.55 3.63
C CYS A 71 -4.41 -3.78 3.62
N ARG A 72 -4.47 -4.61 4.67
CA ARG A 72 -3.68 -5.86 4.76
C ARG A 72 -4.09 -6.86 3.66
N VAL A 73 -5.39 -7.10 3.47
CA VAL A 73 -5.87 -8.04 2.45
C VAL A 73 -5.47 -7.58 1.04
N ILE A 74 -5.53 -6.27 0.77
CA ILE A 74 -5.11 -5.70 -0.51
C ILE A 74 -3.61 -5.90 -0.75
N LEU A 75 -2.78 -5.69 0.28
CA LEU A 75 -1.35 -5.93 0.18
C LEU A 75 -0.99 -7.40 0.04
N GLU A 76 -1.68 -8.30 0.74
CA GLU A 76 -1.51 -9.73 0.56
C GLU A 76 -1.84 -10.16 -0.87
N ALA A 77 -2.88 -9.59 -1.48
CA ALA A 77 -3.19 -9.79 -2.89
C ALA A 77 -2.08 -9.27 -3.83
N LEU A 78 -1.33 -8.26 -3.40
CA LEU A 78 -0.12 -7.76 -4.10
C LEU A 78 1.15 -8.56 -3.74
N GLY A 79 1.03 -9.62 -2.94
CA GLY A 79 2.16 -10.46 -2.53
C GLY A 79 2.97 -9.91 -1.36
N VAL A 80 2.50 -8.85 -0.70
CA VAL A 80 3.18 -8.21 0.43
C VAL A 80 2.58 -8.71 1.73
N ASN A 81 3.33 -9.53 2.45
CA ASN A 81 3.00 -9.91 3.82
C ASN A 81 3.63 -8.90 4.79
N ILE A 82 2.84 -7.94 5.29
CA ILE A 82 3.36 -6.91 6.20
C ILE A 82 3.96 -7.51 7.45
N SER A 83 3.29 -8.48 8.08
CA SER A 83 3.75 -9.04 9.36
C SER A 83 5.12 -9.70 9.24
N LYS A 84 5.43 -10.28 8.07
CA LYS A 84 6.77 -10.79 7.75
C LYS A 84 7.75 -9.65 7.49
N LEU A 85 7.33 -8.66 6.72
CA LEU A 85 8.20 -7.56 6.32
C LEU A 85 8.62 -6.68 7.50
N THR A 86 7.72 -6.36 8.42
CA THR A 86 8.05 -5.52 9.59
C THR A 86 8.97 -6.22 10.57
N LYS A 87 8.88 -7.55 10.69
CA LYS A 87 9.85 -8.33 11.48
C LYS A 87 11.27 -8.22 10.92
N LEU A 88 11.42 -8.26 9.59
CA LEU A 88 12.72 -8.09 8.92
C LEU A 88 13.30 -6.68 9.01
N LEU A 89 12.47 -5.69 9.35
CA LEU A 89 12.88 -4.29 9.51
C LEU A 89 13.21 -3.93 10.96
N ASP A 90 12.91 -4.83 11.90
CA ASP A 90 13.16 -4.65 13.34
C ASP A 90 14.48 -5.35 13.79
N ASP A 91 15.17 -6.07 12.89
CA ASP A 91 16.52 -6.65 13.04
C ASP A 91 17.58 -5.78 12.33
#